data_AF-A0A142X6L4-F1
#
_entry.id   AF-A0A142X6L4-F1
#
_cell.length_a   1.000
_cell.length_b   1.000
_cell.length_c   1.000
_cell.angle_alpha   90.00
_cell.angle_beta   90.00
_cell.angle_gamma   90.00
#
_symmetry.space_group_name_H-M   'P 1'
#
loop_
_entity.id
_entity.type
_entity.pdbx_description
1 polymer ?
#
loop_
_entity_poly.entity_id
_entity_poly.type
_entity_poly.pdbx_seq_one_letter_code
_entity_poly.pdbx_strand_id
1 'polypeptide(L)'
;MNPRAEVNILRAGEFYIYCLWIQGQMTDLISFKVYPDLVEPYLDRPDRVPPALVSHRARYAQLDFTTVRKEFVALFEKDLVGRDLGDLEAIGYLRNVISHSQVSLAREYFLYRPVAGDEHETRVMRDLGLGRIGDPLDPQTLMLRFFDDESYLSTFSRINRLDKVCFQKIAAKLGVPHVRIR
;
A
#
# COMPACT_ATOMS: atom_id res chain seq x y z
N MET A 1 8.36 -16.63 -24.10
CA MET A 1 7.48 -16.28 -22.97
C MET A 1 6.68 -15.06 -23.38
N ASN A 2 5.43 -14.89 -22.94
CA ASN A 2 4.60 -13.75 -23.37
C ASN A 2 5.16 -12.46 -22.70
N PRO A 3 5.64 -11.45 -23.48
CA PRO A 3 6.27 -10.26 -22.91
C PRO A 3 5.37 -9.50 -21.92
N ARG A 4 4.05 -9.51 -22.13
CA ARG A 4 3.10 -8.84 -21.23
C ARG A 4 2.89 -9.59 -19.93
N ALA A 5 3.00 -10.92 -19.95
CA ALA A 5 2.93 -11.73 -18.74
C ALA A 5 4.14 -11.43 -17.82
N GLU A 6 5.33 -11.28 -18.39
CA GLU A 6 6.54 -10.87 -17.65
C GLU A 6 6.39 -9.48 -17.04
N VAL A 7 5.96 -8.49 -17.84
CA VAL A 7 5.73 -7.12 -17.35
C VAL A 7 4.71 -7.09 -16.22
N ASN A 8 3.62 -7.87 -16.31
CA ASN A 8 2.65 -7.95 -15.22
C ASN A 8 3.25 -8.46 -13.92
N ILE A 9 4.05 -9.52 -13.97
CA ILE A 9 4.68 -10.10 -12.78
C ILE A 9 5.64 -9.10 -12.16
N LEU A 10 6.47 -8.46 -12.98
CA LEU A 10 7.42 -7.45 -12.52
C LEU A 10 6.70 -6.28 -11.84
N ARG A 11 5.69 -5.69 -12.51
CA ARG A 11 4.97 -4.53 -11.97
C ARG A 11 4.08 -4.87 -10.78
N ALA A 12 3.46 -6.05 -10.75
CA ALA A 12 2.73 -6.51 -9.58
C ALA A 12 3.67 -6.71 -8.39
N GLY A 13 4.84 -7.30 -8.62
CA GLY A 13 5.88 -7.46 -7.59
C GLY A 13 6.39 -6.11 -7.07
N GLU A 14 6.66 -5.16 -7.98
CA GLU A 14 7.05 -3.80 -7.63
C GLU A 14 5.98 -3.10 -6.78
N PHE A 15 4.71 -3.14 -7.19
CA PHE A 15 3.62 -2.58 -6.39
C PHE A 15 3.49 -3.24 -5.03
N TYR A 16 3.65 -4.55 -4.95
CA TYR A 16 3.61 -5.26 -3.67
C TYR A 16 4.72 -4.77 -2.72
N ILE A 17 5.94 -4.59 -3.24
CA ILE A 17 7.07 -4.04 -2.48
C ILE A 17 6.76 -2.60 -2.01
N TYR A 18 6.20 -1.75 -2.87
CA TYR A 18 5.78 -0.41 -2.45
C TYR A 18 4.68 -0.44 -1.38
N CYS A 19 3.72 -1.36 -1.45
CA CYS A 19 2.71 -1.51 -0.39
C CYS A 19 3.34 -1.86 0.96
N LEU A 20 4.35 -2.75 0.97
CA LEU A 20 5.10 -3.10 2.19
C LEU A 20 5.88 -1.90 2.73
N TRP A 21 6.53 -1.14 1.84
CA TRP A 21 7.25 0.08 2.20
C TRP A 21 6.32 1.15 2.79
N ILE A 22 5.17 1.39 2.17
CA ILE A 22 4.14 2.31 2.73
C ILE A 22 3.67 1.84 4.11
N GLN A 23 3.50 0.53 4.34
CA GLN A 23 3.17 0.00 5.67
C GLN A 23 4.29 0.24 6.69
N GLY A 24 5.55 0.08 6.29
CA GLY A 24 6.71 0.41 7.12
C GLY A 24 6.67 1.87 7.57
N GLN A 25 6.54 2.80 6.61
CA GLN A 25 6.48 4.22 6.92
C GLN A 25 5.33 4.57 7.87
N MET A 26 4.13 4.02 7.65
CA MET A 26 3.02 4.19 8.60
C MET A 26 3.37 3.68 10.00
N THR A 27 4.03 2.52 10.09
CA THR A 27 4.46 1.92 11.36
C THR A 27 5.44 2.82 12.12
N ASP A 28 6.42 3.38 11.42
CA ASP A 28 7.37 4.33 12.01
C ASP A 28 6.65 5.55 12.56
N LEU A 29 5.78 6.15 11.74
CA LEU A 29 5.01 7.34 12.13
C LEU A 29 4.10 7.07 13.32
N ILE A 30 3.40 5.92 13.34
CA ILE A 30 2.62 5.47 14.50
C ILE A 30 3.53 5.37 15.73
N SER A 31 4.69 4.72 15.60
CA SER A 31 5.62 4.50 16.71
C SER A 31 6.11 5.82 17.30
N PHE A 32 6.50 6.79 16.47
CA PHE A 32 6.95 8.10 16.94
C PHE A 32 5.81 8.95 17.53
N LYS A 33 4.57 8.74 17.09
CA LYS A 33 3.41 9.41 17.67
C LYS A 33 3.04 8.87 19.05
N VAL A 34 3.12 7.54 19.21
CA VAL A 34 2.75 6.86 20.47
C VAL A 34 3.88 6.92 21.50
N TYR A 35 5.14 6.89 21.04
CA TYR A 35 6.34 6.92 21.87
C TYR A 35 7.30 8.04 21.40
N PRO A 36 6.99 9.31 21.72
CA PRO A 36 7.78 10.46 21.26
C PRO A 36 9.22 10.47 21.78
N ASP A 37 9.47 9.82 22.92
CA ASP A 37 10.78 9.63 23.52
C ASP A 37 11.73 8.79 22.65
N LEU A 38 11.21 8.05 21.67
CA LEU A 38 12.03 7.33 20.69
C LEU A 38 12.64 8.24 19.62
N VAL A 39 12.13 9.46 19.44
CA VAL A 39 12.60 10.36 18.38
C VAL A 39 14.06 10.76 18.62
N GLU A 40 14.40 11.26 19.80
CA GLU A 40 15.77 11.74 20.09
C GLU A 40 16.82 10.62 19.95
N PRO A 41 16.66 9.43 20.56
CA PRO A 41 17.56 8.30 20.35
C PRO A 41 17.64 7.85 18.89
N TYR A 42 16.55 7.96 18.14
CA TYR A 42 16.54 7.68 16.72
C TYR A 42 17.40 8.68 15.95
N LEU A 43 17.32 9.96 16.30
CA LEU A 43 18.07 11.04 15.62
C LEU A 43 19.56 11.04 15.97
N ASP A 44 19.91 10.79 17.23
CA ASP A 44 21.29 10.81 17.72
C ASP A 44 22.21 9.79 17.04
N ARG A 45 21.68 8.60 16.71
CA ARG A 45 22.44 7.51 16.07
C ARG A 45 21.87 7.13 14.72
N PRO A 46 22.18 7.87 13.64
CA PRO A 46 21.62 7.61 12.32
C PRO A 46 22.01 6.25 11.72
N ASP A 47 23.10 5.65 12.19
CA ASP A 47 23.58 4.32 11.80
C ASP A 47 22.80 3.16 12.47
N ARG A 48 21.97 3.44 13.49
CA ARG A 48 21.28 2.41 14.28
C ARG A 48 19.81 2.76 14.52
N VAL A 49 18.98 1.73 14.43
CA VAL A 49 17.57 1.83 14.85
C VAL A 49 17.51 1.47 16.35
N PRO A 50 16.90 2.31 17.21
CA PRO A 50 16.71 2.00 18.62
C PRO A 50 16.04 0.63 18.80
N PRO A 51 16.50 -0.23 19.74
CA PRO A 51 15.92 -1.56 19.95
C PRO A 51 14.41 -1.56 20.20
N ALA A 52 13.89 -0.53 20.87
CA ALA A 52 12.46 -0.32 21.05
C ALA A 52 11.74 -0.18 19.71
N LEU A 53 12.22 0.69 18.81
CA LEU A 53 11.64 0.88 17.48
C LEU A 53 11.74 -0.39 16.61
N VAL A 54 12.84 -1.16 16.72
CA VAL A 54 12.95 -2.48 16.07
C VAL A 54 11.85 -3.43 16.55
N SER A 55 11.58 -3.43 17.86
CA SER A 55 10.56 -4.29 18.46
C SER A 55 9.15 -3.88 18.00
N HIS A 56 8.88 -2.59 17.87
CA HIS A 56 7.64 -2.08 17.28
C HIS A 56 7.50 -2.52 15.83
N ARG A 57 8.52 -2.28 14.97
CA ARG A 57 8.51 -2.72 13.57
C ARG A 57 8.23 -4.22 13.43
N ALA A 58 8.87 -5.05 14.25
CA ALA A 58 8.66 -6.50 14.23
C ALA A 58 7.21 -6.90 14.57
N ARG A 59 6.57 -6.20 15.51
CA ARG A 59 5.16 -6.42 15.85
C ARG A 59 4.23 -6.04 14.70
N TYR A 60 4.41 -4.87 14.09
CA TYR A 60 3.56 -4.42 12.98
C TYR A 60 3.80 -5.19 11.68
N ALA A 61 4.98 -5.79 11.49
CA ALA A 61 5.26 -6.66 10.34
C ALA A 61 4.36 -7.91 10.32
N GLN A 62 3.82 -8.32 11.47
CA GLN A 62 2.88 -9.43 11.58
C GLN A 62 1.42 -9.03 11.30
N LEU A 63 1.13 -7.72 11.23
CA LEU A 63 -0.21 -7.20 11.01
C LEU A 63 -0.49 -7.02 9.51
N ASP A 64 -1.75 -7.20 9.14
CA ASP A 64 -2.22 -6.89 7.79
C ASP A 64 -2.25 -5.37 7.54
N PHE A 65 -2.27 -4.98 6.27
CA PHE A 65 -2.28 -3.56 5.88
C PHE A 65 -3.49 -2.83 6.47
N THR A 66 -4.64 -3.51 6.49
CA THR A 66 -5.91 -2.93 6.92
C THR A 66 -5.84 -2.48 8.38
N THR A 67 -5.22 -3.29 9.23
CA THR A 67 -5.03 -3.04 10.65
C THR A 67 -4.09 -1.85 10.85
N VAL A 68 -2.91 -1.88 10.20
CA VAL A 68 -1.95 -0.77 10.31
C VAL A 68 -2.55 0.54 9.78
N ARG A 69 -3.26 0.49 8.64
CA ARG A 69 -3.93 1.65 8.05
C ARG A 69 -5.00 2.22 8.99
N LYS A 70 -5.84 1.38 9.60
CA LYS A 70 -6.90 1.83 10.52
C LYS A 70 -6.30 2.58 11.70
N GLU A 71 -5.24 2.04 12.29
CA GLU A 71 -4.55 2.67 13.41
C GLU A 71 -3.88 3.98 13.01
N PHE A 72 -3.18 4.00 11.86
CA PHE A 72 -2.58 5.20 11.29
C PHE A 72 -3.62 6.31 11.10
N VAL A 73 -4.74 6.00 10.44
CA VAL A 73 -5.81 6.96 10.18
C VAL A 73 -6.41 7.48 11.49
N ALA A 74 -6.61 6.62 12.48
CA ALA A 74 -7.14 7.05 13.79
C ALA A 74 -6.19 8.01 14.52
N LEU A 75 -4.87 7.76 14.46
CA LEU A 75 -3.87 8.60 15.14
C LEU A 75 -3.62 9.94 14.44
N PHE A 76 -3.78 10.00 13.12
CA PHE A 76 -3.46 11.16 12.29
C PHE A 76 -4.69 11.78 11.60
N GLU A 77 -5.90 11.47 12.04
CA GLU A 77 -7.16 11.92 11.42
C GLU A 77 -7.17 13.42 11.12
N LYS A 78 -6.70 14.24 12.08
CA LYS A 78 -6.64 15.71 11.95
C LYS A 78 -5.59 16.20 10.95
N ASP A 79 -4.63 15.36 10.61
CA ASP A 79 -3.53 15.66 9.70
C ASP A 79 -3.78 15.13 8.29
N LEU A 80 -4.79 14.28 8.09
CA LEU A 80 -5.13 13.64 6.82
C LEU A 80 -6.22 14.43 6.10
N VAL A 81 -6.11 14.52 4.77
CA VAL A 81 -7.18 15.04 3.91
C VAL A 81 -7.84 13.91 3.14
N GLY A 82 -9.03 14.16 2.57
CA GLY A 82 -9.79 13.14 1.83
C GLY A 82 -8.99 12.43 0.72
N ARG A 83 -8.05 13.15 0.08
CA ARG A 83 -7.15 12.56 -0.92
C ARG A 83 -6.18 11.54 -0.32
N ASP A 84 -5.64 11.80 0.88
CA ASP A 84 -4.72 10.88 1.56
C ASP A 84 -5.47 9.59 1.92
N LEU A 85 -6.70 9.71 2.41
CA LEU A 85 -7.55 8.57 2.74
C LEU A 85 -7.88 7.72 1.51
N GLY A 86 -8.25 8.36 0.39
CA GLY A 86 -8.51 7.66 -0.86
C GLY A 86 -7.27 6.98 -1.45
N ASP A 87 -6.09 7.60 -1.34
CA ASP A 87 -4.84 6.97 -1.78
C ASP A 87 -4.47 5.78 -0.87
N LEU A 88 -4.59 5.89 0.47
CA LEU A 88 -4.37 4.78 1.40
C LEU A 88 -5.33 3.60 1.17
N GLU A 89 -6.59 3.90 0.84
CA GLU A 89 -7.59 2.89 0.50
C GLU A 89 -7.25 2.15 -0.80
N ALA A 90 -6.90 2.88 -1.86
CA ALA A 90 -6.49 2.29 -3.12
C ALA A 90 -5.26 1.37 -2.96
N ILE A 91 -4.27 1.77 -2.15
CA ILE A 91 -3.10 0.92 -1.84
C ILE A 91 -3.49 -0.34 -1.07
N GLY A 92 -4.42 -0.23 -0.12
CA GLY A 92 -4.97 -1.39 0.59
C GLY A 92 -5.64 -2.39 -0.36
N TYR A 93 -6.46 -1.90 -1.29
CA TYR A 93 -7.07 -2.73 -2.33
C TYR A 93 -6.03 -3.37 -3.24
N LEU A 94 -5.07 -2.59 -3.73
CA LEU A 94 -3.99 -3.07 -4.59
C LEU A 94 -3.22 -4.23 -3.94
N ARG A 95 -2.79 -4.07 -2.68
CA ARG A 95 -2.08 -5.12 -1.95
C ARG A 95 -2.93 -6.38 -1.83
N ASN A 96 -4.20 -6.23 -1.45
CA ASN A 96 -5.11 -7.35 -1.27
C ASN A 96 -5.34 -8.10 -2.58
N VAL A 97 -5.58 -7.35 -3.66
CA VAL A 97 -5.83 -7.87 -5.00
C VAL A 97 -4.61 -8.64 -5.52
N ILE A 98 -3.40 -8.10 -5.38
CA ILE A 98 -2.16 -8.81 -5.77
C ILE A 98 -2.02 -10.12 -4.97
N SER A 99 -2.19 -10.06 -3.64
CA SER A 99 -1.99 -11.20 -2.73
C SER A 99 -2.92 -12.39 -2.99
N HIS A 100 -4.12 -12.12 -3.52
CA HIS A 100 -5.16 -13.14 -3.75
C HIS A 100 -5.44 -13.36 -5.24
N SER A 101 -4.57 -12.84 -6.11
CA SER A 101 -4.72 -13.02 -7.55
C SER A 101 -4.24 -14.40 -8.00
N GLN A 102 -4.96 -14.98 -8.97
CA GLN A 102 -4.49 -16.13 -9.71
C GLN A 102 -3.57 -15.66 -10.83
N VAL A 103 -2.32 -16.13 -10.78
CA VAL A 103 -1.26 -15.80 -11.73
C VAL A 103 -1.01 -16.99 -12.65
N SER A 104 -0.88 -16.74 -13.95
CA SER A 104 -0.50 -17.75 -14.93
C SER A 104 0.43 -17.15 -15.97
N LEU A 105 1.59 -17.79 -16.21
CA LEU A 105 2.52 -17.39 -17.26
C LEU A 105 1.97 -17.59 -18.68
N ALA A 106 0.87 -18.36 -18.80
CA ALA A 106 0.18 -18.57 -20.07
C ALA A 106 -0.79 -17.43 -20.44
N ARG A 107 -1.06 -16.49 -19.52
CA ARG A 107 -2.03 -15.38 -19.72
C ARG A 107 -1.36 -14.02 -19.56
N GLU A 108 -1.90 -13.04 -20.26
CA GLU A 108 -1.44 -11.64 -20.22
C GLU A 108 -2.06 -10.84 -19.07
N TYR A 109 -2.76 -11.45 -18.12
CA TYR A 109 -3.46 -10.75 -17.05
C TYR A 109 -3.57 -11.65 -15.83
N PHE A 110 -3.79 -11.04 -14.67
CA PHE A 110 -4.12 -11.80 -13.46
C PHE A 110 -5.63 -11.80 -13.27
N LEU A 111 -6.10 -12.81 -12.56
CA LEU A 111 -7.51 -12.94 -12.20
C LEU A 111 -7.67 -12.72 -10.71
N TYR A 112 -8.62 -11.87 -10.32
CA TYR A 112 -8.97 -11.66 -8.93
C TYR A 112 -10.46 -11.84 -8.73
N ARG A 113 -10.83 -12.54 -7.66
CA ARG A 113 -12.22 -12.74 -7.28
C ARG A 113 -12.49 -11.97 -5.98
N PRO A 114 -13.29 -10.89 -6.00
CA PRO A 114 -13.68 -10.19 -4.79
C PRO A 114 -14.57 -11.07 -3.91
N VAL A 115 -14.38 -11.01 -2.59
CA VAL A 115 -15.11 -11.85 -1.62
C VAL A 115 -16.27 -11.10 -0.96
N ALA A 116 -16.40 -9.78 -1.16
CA ALA A 116 -17.24 -8.90 -0.34
C ALA A 116 -18.46 -8.25 -1.04
N GLY A 117 -19.02 -8.89 -2.07
CA GLY A 117 -20.24 -8.45 -2.75
C GLY A 117 -20.08 -7.24 -3.70
N ASP A 118 -21.15 -6.91 -4.42
CA ASP A 118 -21.16 -6.00 -5.57
C ASP A 118 -20.65 -4.57 -5.28
N GLU A 119 -20.94 -4.03 -4.09
CA GLU A 119 -20.50 -2.68 -3.71
C GLU A 119 -18.98 -2.59 -3.50
N HIS A 120 -18.39 -3.58 -2.82
CA HIS A 120 -16.95 -3.63 -2.62
C HIS A 120 -16.24 -3.83 -3.97
N GLU A 121 -16.78 -4.70 -4.81
CA GLU A 121 -16.27 -4.92 -6.16
C GLU A 121 -16.30 -3.63 -6.99
N THR A 122 -17.41 -2.90 -6.99
CA THR A 122 -17.53 -1.63 -7.74
C THR A 122 -16.47 -0.62 -7.30
N ARG A 123 -16.17 -0.53 -5.99
CA ARG A 123 -15.10 0.33 -5.47
C ARG A 123 -13.73 -0.13 -5.96
N VAL A 124 -13.42 -1.43 -5.85
CA VAL A 124 -12.15 -2.00 -6.30
C VAL A 124 -11.94 -1.78 -7.80
N MET A 125 -12.98 -2.00 -8.62
CA MET A 125 -12.94 -1.76 -10.06
C MET A 125 -12.67 -0.30 -10.40
N ARG A 126 -13.38 0.62 -9.75
CA ARG A 126 -13.23 2.06 -9.99
C ARG A 126 -11.85 2.55 -9.58
N ASP A 127 -11.38 2.17 -8.40
CA ASP A 127 -10.16 2.74 -7.83
C ASP A 127 -8.89 2.19 -8.51
N LEU A 128 -8.96 0.95 -9.03
CA LEU A 128 -7.86 0.27 -9.73
C LEU A 128 -8.03 0.21 -11.27
N GLY A 129 -9.12 0.74 -11.83
CA GLY A 129 -9.37 0.76 -13.28
C GLY A 129 -9.56 -0.62 -13.92
N LEU A 130 -10.26 -1.54 -13.24
CA LEU A 130 -10.36 -2.95 -13.65
C LEU A 130 -11.57 -3.26 -14.53
N GLY A 131 -11.44 -4.26 -15.40
CA GLY A 131 -12.52 -4.79 -16.23
C GLY A 131 -13.00 -6.18 -15.77
N ARG A 132 -14.27 -6.49 -16.06
CA ARG A 132 -14.90 -7.82 -15.81
C ARG A 132 -14.66 -8.78 -16.97
N ILE A 133 -14.68 -10.09 -16.68
CA ILE A 133 -14.83 -11.15 -17.68
C ILE A 133 -16.32 -11.48 -17.84
N GLY A 134 -16.80 -11.46 -19.08
CA GLY A 134 -18.17 -11.84 -19.43
C GLY A 134 -18.29 -13.34 -19.68
N ASP A 135 -18.35 -14.14 -18.63
CA ASP A 135 -18.78 -15.54 -18.71
C ASP A 135 -19.89 -15.79 -17.68
N PRO A 136 -21.09 -16.24 -18.08
CA PRO A 136 -22.17 -16.58 -17.15
C PRO A 136 -21.83 -17.67 -16.13
N LEU A 137 -20.81 -18.49 -16.41
CA LEU A 137 -20.39 -19.61 -15.56
C LEU A 137 -19.27 -19.26 -14.57
N ASP A 138 -18.63 -18.09 -14.72
CA ASP A 138 -17.53 -17.65 -13.85
C ASP A 138 -17.97 -16.43 -13.02
N PRO A 139 -18.23 -16.59 -11.71
CA PRO A 139 -18.72 -15.48 -10.88
C PRO A 139 -17.71 -14.32 -10.86
N GLN A 140 -18.06 -13.24 -11.58
CA GLN A 140 -17.45 -11.89 -11.60
C GLN A 140 -15.95 -11.85 -11.29
N THR A 141 -15.16 -12.54 -12.12
CA THR A 141 -13.70 -12.46 -12.07
C THR A 141 -13.21 -11.15 -12.70
N LEU A 142 -12.39 -10.39 -11.97
CA LEU A 142 -11.77 -9.15 -12.45
C LEU A 142 -10.42 -9.42 -13.11
N MET A 143 -10.17 -8.71 -14.22
CA MET A 143 -8.89 -8.74 -14.93
C MET A 143 -7.95 -7.65 -14.41
N LEU A 144 -6.75 -8.05 -13.95
CA LEU A 144 -5.69 -7.12 -13.60
C LEU A 144 -4.66 -7.06 -14.74
N ARG A 145 -4.43 -5.85 -15.25
CA ARG A 145 -3.51 -5.58 -16.36
C ARG A 145 -2.44 -4.59 -15.90
N PHE A 146 -1.49 -5.08 -15.10
CA PHE A 146 -0.37 -4.25 -14.62
C PHE A 146 0.55 -3.77 -15.75
N PHE A 147 0.52 -4.41 -16.93
CA PHE A 147 1.22 -3.94 -18.12
C PHE A 147 0.65 -2.64 -18.71
N ASP A 148 -0.52 -2.18 -18.28
CA ASP A 148 -1.10 -0.90 -18.72
C ASP A 148 -0.33 0.27 -18.10
N ASP A 149 0.29 1.10 -18.95
CA ASP A 149 1.18 2.18 -18.50
C ASP A 149 0.43 3.30 -17.78
N GLU A 150 -0.77 3.64 -18.22
CA GLU A 150 -1.57 4.71 -17.60
C GLU A 150 -1.98 4.32 -16.18
N SER A 151 -2.52 3.12 -16.00
CA SER A 151 -2.89 2.57 -14.69
C SER A 151 -1.67 2.40 -13.79
N TYR A 152 -0.55 1.98 -14.37
CA TYR A 152 0.72 1.85 -13.66
C TYR A 152 1.20 3.21 -13.11
N LEU A 153 1.31 4.23 -13.97
CA LEU A 153 1.74 5.57 -13.60
C LEU A 153 0.77 6.26 -12.64
N SER A 154 -0.53 6.03 -12.80
CA SER A 154 -1.56 6.53 -11.89
C SER A 154 -1.38 5.97 -10.48
N THR A 155 -1.21 4.66 -10.35
CA THR A 155 -0.92 3.99 -9.08
C THR A 155 0.38 4.48 -8.45
N PHE A 156 1.45 4.56 -9.25
CA PHE A 156 2.74 5.09 -8.80
C PHE A 156 2.61 6.54 -8.29
N SER A 157 1.79 7.36 -8.95
CA SER A 157 1.50 8.73 -8.51
C SER A 157 0.77 8.78 -7.17
N ARG A 158 -0.10 7.79 -6.84
CA ARG A 158 -0.72 7.66 -5.51
C ARG A 158 0.33 7.38 -4.45
N ILE A 159 1.20 6.40 -4.69
CA ILE A 159 2.30 6.02 -3.78
C ILE A 159 3.19 7.24 -3.51
N ASN A 160 3.62 7.93 -4.57
CA ASN A 160 4.50 9.09 -4.48
C ASN A 160 3.85 10.28 -3.74
N ARG A 161 2.52 10.46 -3.83
CA ARG A 161 1.81 11.47 -3.04
C ARG A 161 1.74 11.11 -1.56
N LEU A 162 1.46 9.84 -1.23
CA LEU A 162 1.46 9.40 0.15
C LEU A 162 2.84 9.64 0.80
N ASP A 163 3.90 9.24 0.12
CA ASP A 163 5.27 9.46 0.57
C ASP A 163 5.61 10.95 0.70
N LYS A 164 5.69 11.67 -0.43
CA LYS A 164 6.26 13.02 -0.48
C LYS A 164 5.35 14.13 0.03
N VAL A 165 4.06 13.89 0.21
CA VAL A 165 3.11 14.92 0.64
C VAL A 165 2.54 14.57 2.01
N CYS A 166 1.95 13.39 2.14
CA CYS A 166 1.29 13.00 3.39
C CYS A 166 2.30 12.68 4.48
N PHE A 167 3.18 11.69 4.24
CA PHE A 167 4.12 11.20 5.24
C PHE A 167 5.23 12.19 5.54
N GLN A 168 5.72 12.92 4.54
CA GLN A 168 6.65 14.03 4.78
C GLN A 168 6.09 15.09 5.75
N LYS A 169 4.82 15.49 5.57
CA LYS A 169 4.14 16.46 6.43
C LYS A 169 3.98 15.93 7.85
N ILE A 170 3.60 14.66 8.01
CA ILE A 170 3.42 14.04 9.32
C ILE A 170 4.76 13.86 10.03
N ALA A 171 5.79 13.37 9.32
CA ALA A 171 7.14 13.20 9.85
C ALA A 171 7.70 14.52 10.39
N ALA A 172 7.51 15.63 9.64
CA ALA A 172 7.93 16.95 10.06
C ALA A 172 7.24 17.41 11.36
N LYS A 173 5.94 17.12 11.53
CA LYS A 173 5.20 17.41 12.78
C LYS A 173 5.70 16.60 13.97
N LEU A 174 6.26 15.42 13.73
CA LEU A 174 6.86 14.56 14.75
C LEU A 174 8.34 14.86 15.00
N GLY A 175 8.93 15.83 14.28
CA GLY A 175 10.35 16.16 14.39
C GLY A 175 11.28 15.12 13.77
N VAL A 176 10.78 14.24 12.90
CA VAL A 176 11.57 13.17 12.25
C VAL A 176 11.84 13.53 10.78
N PRO A 177 13.09 13.45 10.29
CA PRO A 177 13.38 13.63 8.87
C PRO A 177 12.70 12.55 8.02
N HIS A 178 11.91 12.95 7.02
CA HIS A 178 11.18 12.03 6.14
C HIS A 178 12.06 10.96 5.48
N VAL A 179 13.28 11.31 5.08
CA VAL A 179 14.23 10.35 4.47
C VAL A 179 14.63 9.19 5.41
N ARG A 180 14.29 9.29 6.70
CA ARG A 180 14.61 8.30 7.71
C ARG A 180 13.43 7.38 8.04
N ILE A 181 12.18 7.70 7.70
CA ILE A 181 11.09 6.74 7.91
C ILE A 181 11.15 5.64 6.85
N ARG A 182 10.83 4.40 7.21
CA ARG A 182 10.98 3.24 6.33
C ARG A 182 9.80 2.31 6.37
#